data_AF-A0A349GVT4-F1
#
_entry.id   AF-A0A349GVT4-F1
#
_cell.length_a   1.000
_cell.length_b   1.000
_cell.length_c   1.000
_cell.angle_alpha   90.00
_cell.angle_beta   90.00
_cell.angle_gamma   90.00
#
_symmetry.space_group_name_H-M   'P 1'
#
loop_
_entity.id
_entity.type
_entity.pdbx_description
1 polymer ?
#
loop_
_entity_poly.entity_id
_entity_poly.type
_entity_poly.pdbx_seq_one_letter_code
_entity_poly.pdbx_strand_id
1 'polypeptide(L)'
;MTRWLKRRAPLLCVAALLAATALLGERLATARGSAYTSSPNLPPSVALITVFLGGFRGLINDMLWIRAAVLQEQGRYFELVQLADWITALEPQHTSVWALQAWNMAYNVSILMPDKPGRWRWVQNGLHLLRDRGLPATGQDSSICLELGMLFQHKIGGIADESADYYKYMWARQIMQAACRDGRLETADSDVLSHEFKMDLATMQALETSYGPLDWRIPEAHAIYWAYVGRSRATDTKTTVLCQRMMYQCLATLVESGTMTTEPQGRFMVIATALPLLPGAIRAFEEALPDDPVANEGFANFLRRSIALLVFYHNPDEAQTLFTLLHQRYPTQDTAAGFDQFTRNRQMFMPKIITVE
;
A
#
# COMPACT_ATOMS: atom_id res chain seq x y z
N MET A 1 -8.06 -56.58 -30.88
CA MET A 1 -7.92 -55.69 -29.69
C MET A 1 -9.00 -56.02 -28.67
N THR A 2 -8.61 -56.61 -27.55
CA THR A 2 -9.50 -57.05 -26.46
C THR A 2 -10.22 -55.85 -25.82
N ARG A 3 -11.47 -56.04 -25.34
CA ARG A 3 -12.28 -55.01 -24.62
C ARG A 3 -11.51 -54.30 -23.50
N TRP A 4 -10.49 -54.95 -22.96
CA TRP A 4 -9.56 -54.45 -21.96
C TRP A 4 -8.70 -53.27 -22.45
N LEU A 5 -8.17 -53.33 -23.67
CA LEU A 5 -7.40 -52.26 -24.31
C LEU A 5 -8.27 -51.04 -24.63
N LYS A 6 -9.52 -51.24 -25.07
CA LYS A 6 -10.44 -50.11 -25.37
C LYS A 6 -10.84 -49.31 -24.13
N ARG A 7 -10.92 -49.95 -22.94
CA ARG A 7 -11.27 -49.26 -21.68
C ARG A 7 -10.09 -48.51 -21.06
N ARG A 8 -8.84 -48.94 -21.32
CA ARG A 8 -7.63 -48.29 -20.78
C ARG A 8 -6.93 -47.36 -21.77
N ALA A 9 -7.25 -47.43 -23.06
CA ALA A 9 -6.75 -46.53 -24.08
C ALA A 9 -6.84 -45.03 -23.70
N PRO A 10 -7.97 -44.49 -23.21
CA PRO A 10 -8.03 -43.08 -22.81
C PRO A 10 -7.11 -42.77 -21.62
N LEU A 11 -7.02 -43.66 -20.62
CA LEU A 11 -6.11 -43.51 -19.49
C LEU A 11 -4.62 -43.56 -19.91
N LEU A 12 -4.29 -44.43 -20.87
CA LEU A 12 -2.95 -44.53 -21.43
C LEU A 12 -2.61 -43.31 -22.31
N CYS A 13 -3.57 -42.78 -23.05
CA CYS A 13 -3.40 -41.54 -23.80
C CYS A 13 -3.19 -40.34 -22.87
N VAL A 14 -3.95 -40.25 -21.77
CA VAL A 14 -3.75 -39.21 -20.73
C VAL A 14 -2.37 -39.38 -20.09
N ALA A 15 -1.99 -40.59 -19.69
CA ALA A 15 -0.66 -40.86 -19.13
C ALA A 15 0.47 -40.53 -20.10
N ALA A 16 0.31 -40.81 -21.40
CA ALA A 16 1.28 -40.48 -22.43
C ALA A 16 1.36 -38.96 -22.69
N LEU A 17 0.22 -38.25 -22.68
CA LEU A 17 0.18 -36.78 -22.78
C LEU A 17 0.83 -36.12 -21.55
N LEU A 18 0.60 -36.66 -20.35
CA LEU A 18 1.24 -36.20 -19.12
C LEU A 18 2.76 -36.47 -19.12
N ALA A 19 3.19 -37.64 -19.61
CA ALA A 19 4.61 -37.94 -19.75
C ALA A 19 5.28 -37.05 -20.82
N ALA A 20 4.60 -36.81 -21.95
CA ALA A 20 5.09 -35.93 -23.00
C ALA A 20 5.19 -34.48 -22.54
N THR A 21 4.20 -33.97 -21.80
CA THR A 21 4.24 -32.62 -21.21
C THR A 21 5.31 -32.47 -20.12
N ALA A 22 5.58 -33.51 -19.33
CA ALA A 22 6.71 -33.50 -18.38
C ALA A 22 8.06 -33.39 -19.10
N LEU A 23 8.29 -34.23 -20.13
CA LEU A 23 9.53 -34.22 -20.93
C LEU A 23 9.70 -32.92 -21.74
N LEU A 24 8.62 -32.40 -22.32
CA LEU A 24 8.62 -31.12 -23.03
C LEU A 24 8.81 -29.95 -22.06
N GLY A 25 8.23 -30.04 -20.86
CA GLY A 25 8.40 -29.04 -19.81
C GLY A 25 9.85 -28.92 -19.34
N GLU A 26 10.55 -30.03 -19.16
CA GLU A 26 11.97 -30.06 -18.80
C GLU A 26 12.86 -29.46 -19.91
N ARG A 27 12.54 -29.77 -21.17
CA ARG A 27 13.21 -29.18 -22.35
C ARG A 27 12.91 -27.68 -22.52
N LEU A 28 11.70 -27.25 -22.23
CA LEU A 28 11.31 -25.84 -22.25
C LEU A 28 11.91 -25.06 -21.07
N ALA A 29 12.04 -25.68 -19.90
CA ALA A 29 12.69 -25.09 -18.73
C ALA A 29 14.20 -24.89 -18.97
N THR A 30 14.85 -25.86 -19.60
CA THR A 30 16.26 -25.76 -20.02
C THR A 30 16.45 -24.76 -21.17
N ALA A 31 15.55 -24.73 -22.16
CA ALA A 31 15.59 -23.77 -23.27
C ALA A 31 15.23 -22.34 -22.87
N ARG A 32 14.39 -22.15 -21.83
CA ARG A 32 14.09 -20.83 -21.22
C ARG A 32 15.22 -20.30 -20.35
N GLY A 33 16.32 -21.03 -20.22
CA GLY A 33 17.57 -20.56 -19.61
C GLY A 33 17.38 -19.86 -18.27
N SER A 34 17.44 -20.62 -17.17
CA SER A 34 17.73 -20.09 -15.82
C SER A 34 16.75 -19.07 -15.19
N ALA A 35 15.80 -18.48 -15.92
CA ALA A 35 14.95 -17.39 -15.41
C ALA A 35 14.06 -17.79 -14.21
N TYR A 36 13.72 -19.08 -14.07
CA TYR A 36 12.92 -19.58 -12.94
C TYR A 36 13.76 -20.22 -11.82
N THR A 37 14.99 -20.65 -12.11
CA THR A 37 15.87 -21.38 -11.17
C THR A 37 16.90 -20.50 -10.49
N SER A 38 17.11 -19.27 -10.95
CA SER A 38 18.09 -18.33 -10.39
C SER A 38 17.46 -17.05 -9.87
N SER A 39 16.35 -17.12 -9.11
CA SER A 39 16.07 -16.06 -8.15
C SER A 39 16.68 -16.49 -6.81
N PRO A 40 17.86 -15.96 -6.42
CA PRO A 40 18.56 -16.38 -5.20
C PRO A 40 17.80 -16.11 -3.90
N ASN A 41 16.61 -15.48 -3.98
CA ASN A 41 15.79 -15.07 -2.85
C ASN A 41 14.48 -15.86 -2.68
N LEU A 42 14.23 -16.92 -3.46
CA LEU A 42 13.05 -17.76 -3.23
C LEU A 42 13.30 -18.70 -2.03
N PRO A 43 12.34 -18.84 -1.09
CA PRO A 43 12.47 -19.82 0.00
C PRO A 43 12.75 -21.23 -0.56
N PRO A 44 13.61 -22.04 0.08
CA PRO A 44 14.00 -23.36 -0.41
C PRO A 44 12.83 -24.30 -0.75
N SER A 45 11.71 -24.17 -0.01
CA SER A 45 10.47 -24.89 -0.28
C SER A 45 9.86 -24.53 -1.64
N VAL A 46 9.93 -23.27 -2.05
CA VAL A 46 9.40 -22.76 -3.33
C VAL A 46 10.26 -23.22 -4.50
N ALA A 47 11.58 -23.21 -4.34
CA ALA A 47 12.51 -23.75 -5.34
C ALA A 47 12.30 -25.26 -5.52
N LEU A 48 12.14 -26.00 -4.41
CA LEU A 48 11.81 -27.42 -4.43
C LEU A 48 10.49 -27.67 -5.17
N ILE A 49 9.39 -27.00 -4.81
CA ILE A 49 8.08 -27.14 -5.46
C ILE A 49 8.16 -26.81 -6.95
N THR A 50 8.89 -25.76 -7.32
CA THR A 50 9.05 -25.33 -8.71
C THR A 50 9.80 -26.35 -9.56
N VAL A 51 10.87 -26.93 -9.04
CA VAL A 51 11.71 -27.92 -9.73
C VAL A 51 11.04 -29.31 -9.74
N PHE A 52 10.41 -29.72 -8.64
CA PHE A 52 9.83 -31.05 -8.50
C PHE A 52 8.54 -31.23 -9.30
N LEU A 53 7.73 -30.16 -9.45
CA LEU A 53 6.45 -30.26 -10.15
C LEU A 53 6.57 -30.20 -11.68
N GLY A 54 7.67 -29.65 -12.23
CA GLY A 54 7.91 -29.62 -13.68
C GLY A 54 6.68 -29.21 -14.49
N GLY A 55 6.27 -30.03 -15.46
CA GLY A 55 5.07 -29.81 -16.29
C GLY A 55 3.72 -29.85 -15.54
N PHE A 56 3.67 -30.38 -14.32
CA PHE A 56 2.44 -30.42 -13.50
C PHE A 56 2.18 -29.13 -12.72
N ARG A 57 3.13 -28.20 -12.68
CA ARG A 57 2.99 -26.89 -12.01
C ARG A 57 1.71 -26.17 -12.42
N GLY A 58 1.40 -26.15 -13.72
CA GLY A 58 0.19 -25.51 -14.25
C GLY A 58 -1.10 -26.16 -13.76
N LEU A 59 -1.18 -27.50 -13.78
CA LEU A 59 -2.37 -28.23 -13.33
C LEU A 59 -2.64 -28.05 -11.83
N ILE A 60 -1.59 -28.05 -11.02
CA ILE A 60 -1.71 -27.81 -9.58
C ILE A 60 -2.11 -26.36 -9.32
N ASN A 61 -1.55 -25.41 -10.08
CA ASN A 61 -1.95 -24.01 -9.99
C ASN A 61 -3.43 -23.83 -10.29
N ASP A 62 -3.93 -24.39 -11.41
CA ASP A 62 -5.33 -24.32 -11.79
C ASP A 62 -6.24 -24.94 -10.71
N MET A 63 -5.84 -26.09 -10.15
CA MET A 63 -6.59 -26.73 -9.07
C MET A 63 -6.65 -25.86 -7.81
N LEU A 64 -5.53 -25.25 -7.43
CA LEU A 64 -5.46 -24.36 -6.27
C LEU A 64 -6.28 -23.09 -6.49
N TRP A 65 -6.30 -22.54 -7.70
CA TRP A 65 -7.13 -21.37 -8.04
C TRP A 65 -8.62 -21.69 -8.05
N ILE A 66 -9.02 -22.84 -8.60
CA ILE A 66 -10.42 -23.31 -8.51
C ILE A 66 -10.82 -23.47 -7.04
N ARG A 67 -9.97 -24.09 -6.22
CA ARG A 67 -10.23 -24.25 -4.79
C ARG A 67 -10.30 -22.89 -4.08
N ALA A 68 -9.40 -21.98 -4.41
CA ALA A 68 -9.36 -20.63 -3.85
C ALA A 68 -10.64 -19.85 -4.20
N ALA A 69 -11.09 -19.89 -5.46
CA ALA A 69 -12.33 -19.26 -5.89
C ALA A 69 -13.55 -19.81 -5.12
N VAL A 70 -13.66 -21.14 -4.98
CA VAL A 70 -14.74 -21.77 -4.20
C VAL A 70 -14.70 -21.36 -2.73
N LEU A 71 -13.50 -21.30 -2.12
CA LEU A 71 -13.35 -20.87 -0.73
C LEU A 71 -13.72 -19.39 -0.54
N GLN A 72 -13.36 -18.54 -1.51
CA GLN A 72 -13.71 -17.13 -1.52
C GLN A 72 -15.23 -16.93 -1.63
N GLU A 73 -15.91 -17.64 -2.54
CA GLU A 73 -17.38 -17.62 -2.65
C GLU A 73 -18.07 -18.10 -1.37
N GLN A 74 -17.48 -19.06 -0.67
CA GLN A 74 -17.97 -19.60 0.60
C GLN A 74 -17.63 -18.71 1.82
N GLY A 75 -16.87 -17.63 1.64
CA GLY A 75 -16.38 -16.79 2.75
C GLY A 75 -15.39 -17.51 3.70
N ARG A 76 -14.81 -18.64 3.27
CA ARG A 76 -13.89 -19.47 4.09
C ARG A 76 -12.45 -18.95 3.99
N TYR A 77 -12.25 -17.71 4.40
CA TYR A 77 -10.98 -17.02 4.20
C TYR A 77 -9.81 -17.67 4.95
N PHE A 78 -10.01 -18.26 6.13
CA PHE A 78 -8.94 -18.96 6.84
C PHE A 78 -8.34 -20.15 6.07
N GLU A 79 -9.17 -20.87 5.32
CA GLU A 79 -8.69 -21.94 4.44
C GLU A 79 -8.08 -21.38 3.17
N LEU A 80 -8.64 -20.27 2.66
CA LEU A 80 -8.08 -19.57 1.51
C LEU A 80 -6.63 -19.16 1.76
N VAL A 81 -6.33 -18.58 2.93
CA VAL A 81 -4.96 -18.15 3.23
C VAL A 81 -3.97 -19.29 3.39
N GLN A 82 -4.41 -20.50 3.74
CA GLN A 82 -3.53 -21.68 3.78
C GLN A 82 -3.03 -22.06 2.39
N LEU A 83 -3.76 -21.67 1.34
CA LEU A 83 -3.34 -21.85 -0.05
C LEU A 83 -2.38 -20.76 -0.52
N ALA A 84 -2.31 -19.61 0.17
CA ALA A 84 -1.52 -18.46 -0.24
C ALA A 84 -0.04 -18.81 -0.43
N ASP A 85 0.54 -19.62 0.47
CA ASP A 85 1.93 -20.04 0.36
C ASP A 85 2.20 -20.89 -0.88
N TRP A 86 1.29 -21.81 -1.21
CA TRP A 86 1.40 -22.63 -2.40
C TRP A 86 1.20 -21.81 -3.67
N ILE A 87 0.18 -20.96 -3.72
CA ILE A 87 -0.13 -20.15 -4.91
C ILE A 87 1.01 -19.15 -5.17
N THR A 88 1.49 -18.43 -4.15
CA THR A 88 2.62 -17.50 -4.31
C THR A 88 3.92 -18.21 -4.68
N ALA A 89 4.15 -19.44 -4.21
CA ALA A 89 5.27 -20.27 -4.63
C ALA A 89 5.18 -20.72 -6.10
N LEU A 90 3.96 -21.00 -6.58
CA LEU A 90 3.68 -21.45 -7.94
C LEU A 90 3.60 -20.29 -8.94
N GLU A 91 3.47 -19.05 -8.50
CA GLU A 91 3.42 -17.86 -9.37
C GLU A 91 4.18 -16.66 -8.79
N PRO A 92 5.47 -16.79 -8.46
CA PRO A 92 6.20 -15.79 -7.67
C PRO A 92 6.41 -14.47 -8.42
N GLN A 93 6.42 -14.50 -9.76
CA GLN A 93 6.58 -13.31 -10.60
C GLN A 93 5.27 -12.56 -10.85
N HIS A 94 4.12 -13.11 -10.44
CA HIS A 94 2.82 -12.53 -10.74
C HIS A 94 2.34 -11.64 -9.60
N THR A 95 2.60 -10.33 -9.69
CA THR A 95 2.33 -9.35 -8.64
C THR A 95 0.89 -9.38 -8.09
N SER A 96 -0.11 -9.58 -8.95
CA SER A 96 -1.51 -9.61 -8.48
C SER A 96 -1.83 -10.79 -7.55
N VAL A 97 -1.03 -11.86 -7.60
CA VAL A 97 -1.20 -13.01 -6.69
C VAL A 97 -0.84 -12.59 -5.27
N TRP A 98 0.31 -11.95 -5.11
CA TRP A 98 0.75 -11.40 -3.82
C TRP A 98 -0.24 -10.35 -3.30
N ALA A 99 -0.68 -9.44 -4.17
CA ALA A 99 -1.68 -8.41 -3.86
C ALA A 99 -2.98 -9.03 -3.35
N LEU A 100 -3.54 -10.01 -4.06
CA LEU A 100 -4.79 -10.67 -3.67
C LEU A 100 -4.66 -11.40 -2.33
N GLN A 101 -3.56 -12.12 -2.11
CA GLN A 101 -3.36 -12.84 -0.84
C GLN A 101 -3.18 -11.88 0.33
N ALA A 102 -2.44 -10.78 0.14
CA ALA A 102 -2.29 -9.75 1.15
C ALA A 102 -3.62 -9.04 1.43
N TRP A 103 -4.42 -8.79 0.39
CA TRP A 103 -5.76 -8.22 0.53
C TRP A 103 -6.69 -9.14 1.30
N ASN A 104 -6.69 -10.45 1.00
CA ASN A 104 -7.46 -11.44 1.75
C ASN A 104 -7.08 -11.44 3.24
N MET A 105 -5.79 -11.39 3.57
CA MET A 105 -5.33 -11.30 4.96
C MET A 105 -5.80 -9.99 5.62
N ALA A 106 -5.46 -8.85 5.00
CA ALA A 106 -5.63 -7.55 5.61
C ALA A 106 -7.09 -7.10 5.64
N TYR A 107 -7.93 -7.46 4.67
CA TYR A 107 -9.31 -6.99 4.59
C TYR A 107 -10.32 -8.06 5.00
N ASN A 108 -10.24 -9.26 4.43
CA ASN A 108 -11.28 -10.27 4.61
C ASN A 108 -11.10 -11.11 5.87
N VAL A 109 -9.88 -11.56 6.15
CA VAL A 109 -9.63 -12.36 7.37
C VAL A 109 -9.64 -11.46 8.59
N SER A 110 -9.04 -10.27 8.51
CA SER A 110 -8.98 -9.38 9.66
C SER A 110 -10.37 -9.06 10.22
N ILE A 111 -11.38 -8.75 9.39
CA ILE A 111 -12.72 -8.41 9.88
C ILE A 111 -13.46 -9.58 10.55
N LEU A 112 -13.03 -10.83 10.31
CA LEU A 112 -13.56 -12.01 11.00
C LEU A 112 -13.01 -12.18 12.42
N MET A 113 -11.98 -11.41 12.81
CA MET A 113 -11.38 -11.55 14.13
C MET A 113 -12.26 -10.89 15.18
N PRO A 114 -12.48 -11.53 16.33
CA PRO A 114 -13.36 -11.01 17.37
C PRO A 114 -12.76 -9.79 18.10
N ASP A 115 -11.45 -9.58 18.03
CA ASP A 115 -10.72 -8.61 18.82
C ASP A 115 -9.72 -7.79 17.97
N LYS A 116 -9.53 -6.51 18.32
CA LYS A 116 -8.62 -5.58 17.61
C LYS A 116 -7.18 -6.12 17.47
N PRO A 117 -6.56 -6.75 18.49
CA PRO A 117 -5.24 -7.38 18.34
C PRO A 117 -5.21 -8.49 17.28
N GLY A 118 -6.22 -9.36 17.26
CA GLY A 118 -6.38 -10.37 16.22
C GLY A 118 -6.47 -9.76 14.83
N ARG A 119 -7.31 -8.73 14.65
CA ARG A 119 -7.45 -8.00 13.38
C ARG A 119 -6.11 -7.43 12.92
N TRP A 120 -5.41 -6.73 13.82
CA TRP A 120 -4.10 -6.12 13.54
C TRP A 120 -3.06 -7.14 13.11
N ARG A 121 -3.00 -8.31 13.75
CA ARG A 121 -2.07 -9.39 13.36
C ARG A 121 -2.27 -9.80 11.89
N TRP A 122 -3.52 -9.88 11.42
CA TRP A 122 -3.80 -10.20 10.02
C TRP A 122 -3.49 -9.07 9.05
N VAL A 123 -3.67 -7.81 9.46
CA VAL A 123 -3.20 -6.64 8.69
C VAL A 123 -1.68 -6.68 8.54
N GLN A 124 -0.95 -6.95 9.64
CA GLN A 124 0.51 -7.12 9.60
C GLN A 124 0.94 -8.29 8.72
N ASN A 125 0.22 -9.42 8.75
CA ASN A 125 0.53 -10.55 7.87
C ASN A 125 0.42 -10.17 6.38
N GLY A 126 -0.61 -9.40 5.99
CA GLY A 126 -0.72 -8.89 4.62
C GLY A 126 0.42 -7.93 4.25
N LEU A 127 0.77 -7.02 5.17
CA LEU A 127 1.91 -6.11 5.00
C LEU A 127 3.24 -6.87 4.81
N HIS A 128 3.53 -7.82 5.70
CA HIS A 128 4.75 -8.65 5.64
C HIS A 128 4.77 -9.52 4.39
N LEU A 129 3.62 -10.07 3.96
CA LEU A 129 3.55 -10.87 2.75
C LEU A 129 4.00 -10.04 1.53
N LEU A 130 3.51 -8.81 1.37
CA LEU A 130 3.92 -7.94 0.28
C LEU A 130 5.37 -7.48 0.41
N ARG A 131 5.72 -6.93 1.57
CA ARG A 131 7.00 -6.26 1.81
C ARG A 131 8.17 -7.24 1.83
N ASP A 132 8.03 -8.33 2.57
CA ASP A 132 9.15 -9.20 2.92
C ASP A 132 9.29 -10.38 1.95
N ARG A 133 8.21 -10.74 1.23
CA ARG A 133 8.20 -11.87 0.29
C ARG A 133 7.83 -11.47 -1.12
N GLY A 134 6.75 -10.71 -1.31
CA GLY A 134 6.28 -10.28 -2.63
C GLY A 134 7.30 -9.41 -3.36
N LEU A 135 7.77 -8.36 -2.71
CA LEU A 135 8.72 -7.40 -3.26
C LEU A 135 10.03 -8.07 -3.75
N PRO A 136 10.73 -8.91 -2.97
CA PRO A 136 11.91 -9.61 -3.49
C PRO A 136 11.56 -10.67 -4.55
N ALA A 137 10.42 -11.35 -4.45
CA ALA A 137 10.04 -12.40 -5.40
C ALA A 137 9.74 -11.85 -6.81
N THR A 138 9.15 -10.66 -6.90
CA THR A 138 8.77 -10.01 -8.18
C THR A 138 9.86 -9.12 -8.76
N GLY A 139 11.07 -9.11 -8.18
CA GLY A 139 12.15 -8.22 -8.64
C GLY A 139 11.89 -6.74 -8.31
N GLN A 140 11.20 -6.48 -7.18
CA GLN A 140 10.84 -5.16 -6.68
C GLN A 140 9.84 -4.38 -7.57
N ASP A 141 8.87 -5.09 -8.13
CA ASP A 141 7.83 -4.50 -8.99
C ASP A 141 7.12 -3.30 -8.31
N SER A 142 7.03 -2.20 -9.06
CA SER A 142 6.30 -0.98 -8.70
C SER A 142 4.85 -1.23 -8.23
N SER A 143 4.18 -2.23 -8.78
CA SER A 143 2.80 -2.58 -8.39
C SER A 143 2.73 -3.11 -6.96
N ILE A 144 3.75 -3.83 -6.46
CA ILE A 144 3.81 -4.24 -5.04
C ILE A 144 3.95 -3.00 -4.15
N CYS A 145 4.75 -2.02 -4.57
CA CYS A 145 4.91 -0.77 -3.82
C CYS A 145 3.59 0.01 -3.74
N LEU A 146 2.82 0.06 -4.83
CA LEU A 146 1.48 0.63 -4.82
C LEU A 146 0.56 -0.09 -3.81
N GLU A 147 0.57 -1.43 -3.78
CA GLU A 147 -0.26 -2.21 -2.84
C GLU A 147 0.16 -2.02 -1.38
N LEU A 148 1.46 -1.88 -1.10
CA LEU A 148 1.98 -1.49 0.22
C LEU A 148 1.43 -0.13 0.63
N GLY A 149 1.52 0.85 -0.29
CA GLY A 149 0.95 2.18 -0.08
C GLY A 149 -0.55 2.15 0.18
N MET A 150 -1.29 1.30 -0.54
CA MET A 150 -2.74 1.11 -0.35
C MET A 150 -3.08 0.55 1.04
N LEU A 151 -2.30 -0.40 1.56
CA LEU A 151 -2.48 -0.88 2.94
C LEU A 151 -2.30 0.26 3.95
N PHE A 152 -1.26 1.07 3.80
CA PHE A 152 -1.02 2.20 4.67
C PHE A 152 -2.11 3.27 4.56
N GLN A 153 -2.47 3.67 3.34
CA GLN A 153 -3.45 4.74 3.10
C GLN A 153 -4.87 4.32 3.51
N HIS A 154 -5.34 3.16 3.05
CA HIS A 154 -6.75 2.80 3.19
C HIS A 154 -7.05 1.94 4.42
N LYS A 155 -6.19 0.96 4.72
CA LYS A 155 -6.45 0.00 5.81
C LYS A 155 -6.00 0.51 7.17
N ILE A 156 -4.81 1.11 7.23
CA ILE A 156 -4.19 1.54 8.49
C ILE A 156 -4.50 3.01 8.77
N GLY A 157 -4.18 3.91 7.84
CA GLY A 157 -4.39 5.37 7.95
C GLY A 157 -5.84 5.81 7.73
N GLY A 158 -6.61 5.02 6.99
CA GLY A 158 -8.00 5.33 6.64
C GLY A 158 -8.96 5.40 7.83
N ILE A 159 -10.22 5.64 7.52
CA ILE A 159 -11.32 5.72 8.50
C ILE A 159 -12.43 4.68 8.24
N ALA A 160 -12.26 3.85 7.21
CA ALA A 160 -13.28 2.90 6.78
C ALA A 160 -13.35 1.66 7.69
N ASP A 161 -12.24 1.29 8.33
CA ASP A 161 -12.21 0.20 9.31
C ASP A 161 -12.48 0.75 10.72
N GLU A 162 -13.45 0.16 11.42
CA GLU A 162 -13.79 0.51 12.81
C GLU A 162 -12.61 0.40 13.80
N SER A 163 -11.60 -0.40 13.45
CA SER A 163 -10.38 -0.62 14.24
C SER A 163 -9.19 0.17 13.71
N ALA A 164 -9.37 1.08 12.74
CA ALA A 164 -8.28 1.86 12.15
C ALA A 164 -7.46 2.64 13.19
N ASP A 165 -8.11 3.25 14.17
CA ASP A 165 -7.41 4.01 15.23
C ASP A 165 -6.47 3.10 16.05
N TYR A 166 -6.89 1.86 16.32
CA TYR A 166 -6.02 0.87 16.97
C TYR A 166 -4.82 0.50 16.07
N TYR A 167 -5.02 0.35 14.76
CA TYR A 167 -3.91 0.07 13.84
C TYR A 167 -2.92 1.22 13.78
N LYS A 168 -3.39 2.48 13.72
CA LYS A 168 -2.54 3.69 13.77
C LYS A 168 -1.68 3.71 15.02
N TYR A 169 -2.30 3.44 16.18
CA TYR A 169 -1.58 3.40 17.46
C TYR A 169 -0.54 2.28 17.51
N MET A 170 -0.92 1.06 17.11
CA MET A 170 0.02 -0.06 17.10
C MET A 170 1.17 0.15 16.12
N TRP A 171 0.90 0.75 14.96
CA TRP A 171 1.93 1.12 13.99
C TRP A 171 2.88 2.18 14.54
N ALA A 172 2.34 3.28 15.06
CA ALA A 172 3.13 4.35 15.67
C ALA A 172 4.02 3.81 16.79
N ARG A 173 3.50 2.92 17.65
CA ARG A 173 4.29 2.26 18.69
C ARG A 173 5.44 1.43 18.13
N GLN A 174 5.22 0.69 17.05
CA GLN A 174 6.29 -0.10 16.41
C GLN A 174 7.39 0.81 15.89
N ILE A 175 7.04 1.88 15.18
CA ILE A 175 8.02 2.85 14.68
C ILE A 175 8.78 3.53 15.82
N MET A 176 8.08 3.98 16.87
CA MET A 176 8.70 4.62 18.03
C MET A 176 9.68 3.71 18.78
N GLN A 177 9.40 2.40 18.81
CA GLN A 177 10.25 1.45 19.51
C GLN A 177 11.44 1.00 18.68
N ALA A 178 11.26 0.87 17.37
CA ALA A 178 12.24 0.21 16.50
C ALA A 178 13.08 1.20 15.69
N ALA A 179 12.47 2.25 15.13
CA ALA A 179 13.11 3.06 14.10
C ALA A 179 13.27 4.53 14.47
N CYS A 180 12.19 5.24 14.83
CA CYS A 180 12.18 6.69 15.03
C CYS A 180 11.43 7.05 16.30
N ARG A 181 12.15 7.30 17.41
CA ARG A 181 11.56 7.45 18.76
C ARG A 181 10.49 8.53 18.84
N ASP A 182 10.72 9.65 18.16
CA ASP A 182 9.84 10.82 18.09
C ASP A 182 9.18 10.99 16.71
N GLY A 183 9.33 10.00 15.83
CA GLY A 183 8.82 10.06 14.46
C GLY A 183 9.66 10.92 13.51
N ARG A 184 10.80 11.45 13.97
CA ARG A 184 11.69 12.27 13.15
C ARG A 184 12.93 11.51 12.71
N LEU A 185 13.51 11.91 11.58
CA LEU A 185 14.66 11.21 10.99
C LEU A 185 15.96 11.45 11.75
N GLU A 186 16.07 12.50 12.57
CA GLU A 186 17.26 12.74 13.40
C GLU A 186 17.47 11.65 14.44
N THR A 187 16.40 10.97 14.87
CA THR A 187 16.46 9.85 15.82
C THR A 187 16.40 8.48 15.14
N ALA A 188 16.50 8.44 13.80
CA ALA A 188 16.30 7.23 13.02
C ALA A 188 17.46 6.25 13.13
N ASP A 189 17.15 4.97 13.36
CA ASP A 189 18.08 3.86 13.16
C ASP A 189 17.99 3.35 11.71
N SER A 190 19.03 3.65 10.91
CA SER A 190 19.10 3.27 9.50
C SER A 190 19.15 1.75 9.28
N ASP A 191 19.75 1.01 10.21
CA ASP A 191 19.85 -0.45 10.08
C ASP A 191 18.48 -1.07 10.33
N VAL A 192 17.76 -0.60 11.35
CA VAL A 192 16.40 -1.08 11.62
C VAL A 192 15.43 -0.69 10.50
N LEU A 193 15.49 0.54 9.99
CA LEU A 193 14.66 0.98 8.85
C LEU A 193 14.86 0.07 7.62
N SER A 194 16.11 -0.20 7.26
CA SER A 194 16.43 -1.00 6.08
C SER A 194 16.12 -2.49 6.25
N HIS A 195 16.38 -3.06 7.44
CA HIS A 195 16.21 -4.50 7.67
C HIS A 195 14.79 -4.88 8.09
N GLU A 196 14.16 -4.14 8.99
CA GLU A 196 12.83 -4.46 9.50
C GLU A 196 11.71 -3.81 8.68
N PHE A 197 11.88 -2.54 8.31
CA PHE A 197 10.84 -1.79 7.59
C PHE A 197 11.00 -1.79 6.07
N LYS A 198 12.15 -2.28 5.57
CA LYS A 198 12.53 -2.25 4.14
C LYS A 198 12.47 -0.84 3.55
N MET A 199 12.78 0.16 4.38
CA MET A 199 12.78 1.57 4.04
C MET A 199 14.20 2.10 4.02
N ASP A 200 14.52 2.86 2.98
CA ASP A 200 15.82 3.49 2.80
C ASP A 200 15.80 4.91 3.38
N LEU A 201 16.72 5.18 4.30
CA LEU A 201 16.80 6.47 5.00
C LEU A 201 17.08 7.63 4.02
N ALA A 202 17.90 7.43 2.99
CA ALA A 202 18.18 8.47 2.00
C ALA A 202 16.92 8.85 1.20
N THR A 203 16.10 7.86 0.85
CA THR A 203 14.79 8.08 0.21
C THR A 203 13.83 8.83 1.14
N MET A 204 13.80 8.49 2.43
CA MET A 204 13.01 9.21 3.42
C MET A 204 13.45 10.69 3.54
N GLN A 205 14.75 10.95 3.57
CA GLN A 205 15.31 12.32 3.60
C GLN A 205 15.00 13.10 2.32
N ALA A 206 15.05 12.44 1.15
CA ALA A 206 14.70 13.06 -0.12
C ALA A 206 13.22 13.48 -0.16
N LEU A 207 12.33 12.68 0.43
CA LEU A 207 10.92 13.03 0.60
C LEU A 207 10.74 14.25 1.50
N GLU A 208 11.40 14.30 2.65
CA GLU A 208 11.30 15.46 3.55
C GLU A 208 11.88 16.74 2.92
N THR A 209 12.95 16.61 2.15
CA THR A 209 13.53 17.73 1.38
C THR A 209 12.55 18.27 0.33
N SER A 210 11.78 17.39 -0.31
CA SER A 210 10.89 17.74 -1.41
C SER A 210 9.52 18.24 -0.93
N TYR A 211 8.98 17.64 0.13
CA TYR A 211 7.60 17.80 0.56
C TYR A 211 7.43 18.29 2.01
N GLY A 212 8.52 18.48 2.75
CA GLY A 212 8.50 18.99 4.13
C GLY A 212 8.58 17.90 5.21
N PRO A 213 8.62 18.29 6.49
CA PRO A 213 8.99 17.39 7.59
C PRO A 213 7.87 16.40 7.93
N LEU A 214 8.03 15.15 7.52
CA LEU A 214 7.07 14.07 7.77
C LEU A 214 7.19 13.55 9.20
N ASP A 215 6.09 13.03 9.73
CA ASP A 215 6.07 12.28 10.99
C ASP A 215 5.92 10.79 10.67
N TRP A 216 7.03 10.05 10.76
CA TRP A 216 7.10 8.65 10.33
C TRP A 216 6.33 7.69 11.24
N ARG A 217 5.71 8.16 12.32
CA ARG A 217 4.77 7.35 13.11
C ARG A 217 3.40 7.25 12.43
N ILE A 218 3.11 8.16 11.51
CA ILE A 218 1.81 8.27 10.85
C ILE A 218 1.78 7.39 9.59
N PRO A 219 0.77 6.52 9.39
CA PRO A 219 0.69 5.61 8.24
C PRO A 219 0.81 6.31 6.88
N GLU A 220 0.24 7.50 6.74
CA GLU A 220 0.25 8.27 5.49
C GLU A 220 1.69 8.61 5.03
N ALA A 221 2.65 8.80 5.95
CA ALA A 221 4.06 8.98 5.61
C ALA A 221 4.65 7.73 4.92
N HIS A 222 4.23 6.54 5.37
CA HIS A 222 4.62 5.25 4.76
C HIS A 222 3.93 5.03 3.42
N ALA A 223 2.67 5.44 3.29
CA ALA A 223 1.99 5.44 1.99
C ALA A 223 2.72 6.31 0.97
N ILE A 224 3.15 7.52 1.36
CA ILE A 224 3.96 8.40 0.51
C ILE A 224 5.28 7.75 0.12
N TYR A 225 5.98 7.12 1.06
CA TYR A 225 7.24 6.43 0.78
C TYR A 225 7.06 5.34 -0.28
N TRP A 226 6.11 4.42 -0.07
CA TRP A 226 5.90 3.32 -1.00
C TRP A 226 5.34 3.79 -2.35
N ALA A 227 4.50 4.82 -2.37
CA ALA A 227 4.06 5.44 -3.61
C ALA A 227 5.22 6.11 -4.37
N TYR A 228 6.12 6.80 -3.68
CA TYR A 228 7.29 7.43 -4.29
C TYR A 228 8.23 6.38 -4.92
N VAL A 229 8.53 5.31 -4.17
CA VAL A 229 9.33 4.18 -4.66
C VAL A 229 8.63 3.45 -5.80
N GLY A 230 7.32 3.25 -5.71
CA GLY A 230 6.52 2.64 -6.78
C GLY A 230 6.55 3.49 -8.05
N ARG A 231 6.37 4.80 -7.93
CA ARG A 231 6.41 5.74 -9.06
C ARG A 231 7.78 5.76 -9.75
N SER A 232 8.88 5.76 -8.99
CA SER A 232 10.23 5.80 -9.57
C SER A 232 10.61 4.52 -10.31
N ARG A 233 9.92 3.41 -10.03
CA ARG A 233 10.13 2.10 -10.65
C ARG A 233 9.09 1.75 -11.72
N ALA A 234 7.98 2.49 -11.77
CA ALA A 234 6.89 2.21 -12.68
C ALA A 234 7.32 2.39 -14.14
N THR A 235 7.02 1.38 -14.96
CA THR A 235 7.21 1.44 -16.42
C THR A 235 5.89 1.70 -17.15
N ASP A 236 4.76 1.57 -16.44
CA ASP A 236 3.42 1.77 -16.96
C ASP A 236 2.77 3.05 -16.40
N THR A 237 1.91 3.65 -17.22
CA THR A 237 1.20 4.89 -16.87
C THR A 237 0.24 4.71 -15.70
N LYS A 238 -0.40 3.54 -15.58
CA LYS A 238 -1.43 3.31 -14.56
C LYS A 238 -0.80 3.35 -13.17
N THR A 239 0.27 2.60 -12.93
CA THR A 239 0.97 2.59 -11.64
C THR A 239 1.55 3.96 -11.33
N THR A 240 2.13 4.65 -12.32
CA THR A 240 2.65 6.02 -12.17
C THR A 240 1.57 6.98 -11.65
N VAL A 241 0.41 7.02 -12.30
CA VAL A 241 -0.73 7.89 -11.94
C VAL A 241 -1.30 7.53 -10.57
N LEU A 242 -1.46 6.23 -10.27
CA LEU A 242 -2.01 5.78 -8.98
C LEU A 242 -1.08 6.11 -7.81
N CYS A 243 0.23 5.91 -7.97
CA CYS A 243 1.22 6.31 -6.98
C CYS A 243 1.23 7.83 -6.78
N GLN A 244 1.22 8.61 -7.87
CA GLN A 244 1.17 10.06 -7.77
C GLN A 244 -0.09 10.56 -7.08
N ARG A 245 -1.24 9.92 -7.36
CA ARG A 245 -2.51 10.18 -6.68
C ARG A 245 -2.43 9.93 -5.18
N MET A 246 -1.87 8.80 -4.79
CA MET A 246 -1.66 8.46 -3.39
C MET A 246 -0.79 9.50 -2.67
N MET A 247 0.28 9.97 -3.32
CA MET A 247 1.17 10.98 -2.73
C MET A 247 0.43 12.28 -2.42
N TYR A 248 -0.28 12.89 -3.39
CA TYR A 248 -0.97 14.17 -3.12
C TYR A 248 -2.11 14.01 -2.11
N GLN A 249 -2.82 12.86 -2.11
CA GLN A 249 -3.89 12.60 -1.15
C GLN A 249 -3.37 12.44 0.28
N CYS A 250 -2.28 11.70 0.44
CA CYS A 250 -1.65 11.50 1.75
C CYS A 250 -1.03 12.81 2.28
N LEU A 251 -0.33 13.57 1.43
CA LEU A 251 0.22 14.88 1.82
C LEU A 251 -0.89 15.86 2.21
N ALA A 252 -1.99 15.92 1.45
CA ALA A 252 -3.15 16.73 1.81
C ALA A 252 -3.73 16.33 3.18
N THR A 253 -3.80 15.02 3.46
CA THR A 253 -4.28 14.49 4.75
C THR A 253 -3.33 14.86 5.90
N LEU A 254 -2.01 14.78 5.67
CA LEU A 254 -1.00 15.13 6.66
C LEU A 254 -0.97 16.64 6.98
N VAL A 255 -1.33 17.53 6.05
CA VAL A 255 -1.49 18.95 6.40
C VAL A 255 -2.50 19.11 7.53
N GLU A 256 -3.58 18.34 7.52
CA GLU A 256 -4.63 18.43 8.53
C GLU A 256 -4.35 17.62 9.80
N SER A 257 -3.63 16.51 9.63
CA SER A 257 -3.48 15.46 10.63
C SER A 257 -2.12 14.76 10.55
N GLY A 258 -1.04 15.54 10.47
CA GLY A 258 0.32 15.05 10.20
C GLY A 258 1.32 15.26 11.34
N THR A 259 0.89 15.79 12.48
CA THR A 259 1.75 15.90 13.67
C THR A 259 1.20 15.03 14.77
N MET A 260 1.95 14.01 15.19
CA MET A 260 1.60 13.21 16.36
C MET A 260 2.23 13.80 17.63
N THR A 261 1.41 14.09 18.62
CA THR A 261 1.85 14.42 19.97
C THR A 261 1.42 13.31 20.91
N THR A 262 2.31 12.93 21.81
CA THR A 262 2.05 11.95 22.85
C THR A 262 1.78 12.69 24.15
N GLU A 263 0.68 12.36 24.83
CA GLU A 263 0.42 12.92 26.16
C GLU A 263 1.59 12.60 27.13
N PRO A 264 1.92 13.46 28.10
CA PRO A 264 2.95 13.18 29.12
C PRO A 264 2.83 11.83 29.85
N GLN A 265 1.63 11.24 29.91
CA GLN A 265 1.37 9.94 30.53
C GLN A 265 1.38 8.78 29.53
N GLY A 266 1.58 9.06 28.24
CA GLY A 266 1.72 8.07 27.16
C GLY A 266 0.45 7.30 26.81
N ARG A 267 -0.71 7.70 27.36
CA ARG A 267 -1.98 6.99 27.17
C ARG A 267 -2.66 7.32 25.86
N PHE A 268 -2.52 8.55 25.38
CA PHE A 268 -3.19 9.00 24.17
C PHE A 268 -2.21 9.56 23.14
N MET A 269 -2.49 9.27 21.88
CA MET A 269 -1.88 9.94 20.73
C MET A 269 -2.84 10.99 20.23
N VAL A 270 -2.40 12.24 20.14
CA VAL A 270 -3.15 13.35 19.55
C VAL A 270 -2.52 13.68 18.21
N ILE A 271 -3.31 13.55 17.14
CA ILE A 271 -2.90 13.93 15.79
C ILE A 271 -3.42 15.35 15.51
N ALA A 272 -2.52 16.25 15.12
CA ALA A 272 -2.78 17.65 14.88
C ALA A 272 -2.33 18.09 13.48
N THR A 273 -2.75 19.31 13.11
CA THR A 273 -2.40 19.97 11.84
C THR A 273 -0.90 20.17 11.71
N ALA A 274 -0.35 19.90 10.53
CA ALA A 274 1.05 20.09 10.18
C ALA A 274 1.18 21.12 9.04
N LEU A 275 0.97 22.40 9.37
CA LEU A 275 1.10 23.50 8.41
C LEU A 275 2.44 23.53 7.64
N PRO A 276 3.60 23.14 8.22
CA PRO A 276 4.85 23.07 7.46
C PRO A 276 4.83 22.13 6.23
N LEU A 277 3.86 21.20 6.13
CA LEU A 277 3.70 20.32 4.98
C LEU A 277 2.89 20.95 3.83
N LEU A 278 2.26 22.11 4.05
CA LEU A 278 1.40 22.76 3.07
C LEU A 278 2.10 23.05 1.74
N PRO A 279 3.32 23.62 1.69
CA PRO A 279 4.03 23.84 0.42
C PRO A 279 4.31 22.54 -0.34
N GLY A 280 4.64 21.47 0.38
CA GLY A 280 4.89 20.15 -0.19
C GLY A 280 3.62 19.51 -0.76
N ALA A 281 2.50 19.62 -0.06
CA ALA A 281 1.21 19.16 -0.56
C ALA A 281 0.80 19.91 -1.84
N ILE A 282 0.98 21.24 -1.89
CA ILE A 282 0.73 22.05 -3.10
C ILE A 282 1.60 21.56 -4.26
N ARG A 283 2.90 21.38 -4.04
CA ARG A 283 3.83 20.86 -5.05
C ARG A 283 3.37 19.50 -5.58
N ALA A 284 2.97 18.58 -4.70
CA ALA A 284 2.52 17.25 -5.11
C ALA A 284 1.27 17.29 -5.99
N PHE A 285 0.34 18.20 -5.73
CA PHE A 285 -0.77 18.46 -6.66
C PHE A 285 -0.27 19.04 -7.97
N GLU A 286 0.57 20.08 -7.95
CA GLU A 286 1.09 20.72 -9.16
C GLU A 286 1.81 19.75 -10.11
N GLU A 287 2.58 18.82 -9.56
CA GLU A 287 3.21 17.74 -10.32
C GLU A 287 2.19 16.82 -11.02
N ALA A 288 0.97 16.68 -10.49
CA ALA A 288 -0.08 15.78 -10.99
C ALA A 288 -1.10 16.44 -11.92
N LEU A 289 -1.25 17.77 -11.85
CA LEU A 289 -2.34 18.51 -12.48
C LEU A 289 -2.35 18.57 -14.02
N PRO A 290 -1.24 18.44 -14.77
CA PRO A 290 -1.30 18.42 -16.24
C PRO A 290 -2.08 17.22 -16.80
N ASP A 291 -2.15 16.10 -16.06
CA ASP A 291 -2.55 14.79 -16.60
C ASP A 291 -3.78 14.15 -15.91
N ASP A 292 -4.38 14.79 -14.88
CA ASP A 292 -5.49 14.19 -14.11
C ASP A 292 -6.61 15.21 -13.75
N PRO A 293 -7.83 15.08 -14.33
CA PRO A 293 -9.00 15.87 -13.93
C PRO A 293 -9.41 15.68 -12.47
N VAL A 294 -9.21 14.48 -11.91
CA VAL A 294 -9.50 14.19 -10.50
C VAL A 294 -8.55 14.97 -9.58
N ALA A 295 -7.29 15.12 -10.00
CA ALA A 295 -6.32 15.94 -9.28
C ALA A 295 -6.73 17.43 -9.26
N ASN A 296 -7.34 17.94 -10.35
CA ASN A 296 -7.82 19.33 -10.40
C ASN A 296 -8.93 19.61 -9.39
N GLU A 297 -9.94 18.75 -9.34
CA GLU A 297 -11.01 18.88 -8.35
C GLU A 297 -10.47 18.69 -6.92
N GLY A 298 -9.62 17.68 -6.73
CA GLY A 298 -8.94 17.42 -5.46
C GLY A 298 -8.13 18.63 -4.97
N PHE A 299 -7.38 19.28 -5.87
CA PHE A 299 -6.56 20.43 -5.52
C PHE A 299 -7.40 21.64 -5.13
N ALA A 300 -8.49 21.93 -5.87
CA ALA A 300 -9.41 23.00 -5.51
C ALA A 300 -10.02 22.77 -4.11
N ASN A 301 -10.41 21.54 -3.78
CA ASN A 301 -10.94 21.20 -2.47
C ASN A 301 -9.88 21.29 -1.36
N PHE A 302 -8.66 20.85 -1.65
CA PHE A 302 -7.53 20.99 -0.74
C PHE A 302 -7.24 22.47 -0.44
N LEU A 303 -7.15 23.33 -1.46
CA LEU A 303 -6.94 24.77 -1.26
C LEU A 303 -8.02 25.39 -0.37
N ARG A 304 -9.30 25.06 -0.60
CA ARG A 304 -10.41 25.55 0.26
C ARG A 304 -10.24 25.17 1.72
N ARG A 305 -9.83 23.93 2.01
CA ARG A 305 -9.60 23.42 3.37
C ARG A 305 -8.36 24.08 3.99
N SER A 306 -7.27 24.18 3.25
CA SER A 306 -6.03 24.83 3.70
C SER A 306 -6.23 26.31 4.02
N ILE A 307 -7.02 27.05 3.23
CA ILE A 307 -7.38 28.45 3.55
C ILE A 307 -8.12 28.54 4.89
N ALA A 308 -9.09 27.63 5.15
CA ALA A 308 -9.81 27.61 6.42
C ALA A 308 -8.89 27.29 7.61
N LEU A 309 -7.96 26.33 7.45
CA LEU A 309 -6.96 25.99 8.47
C LEU A 309 -6.04 27.18 8.76
N LEU A 310 -5.52 27.85 7.73
CA LEU A 310 -4.63 29.00 7.92
C LEU A 310 -5.33 30.15 8.65
N VAL A 311 -6.61 30.42 8.35
CA VAL A 311 -7.40 31.40 9.10
C VAL A 311 -7.58 30.98 10.56
N PHE A 312 -7.89 29.70 10.81
CA PHE A 312 -8.04 29.16 12.16
C PHE A 312 -6.75 29.26 12.98
N TYR A 313 -5.59 28.99 12.37
CA TYR A 313 -4.27 29.10 12.99
C TYR A 313 -3.66 30.51 12.91
N HIS A 314 -4.46 31.53 12.63
CA HIS A 314 -4.05 32.95 12.62
C HIS A 314 -2.92 33.30 11.62
N ASN A 315 -2.90 32.66 10.45
CA ASN A 315 -2.00 32.94 9.32
C ASN A 315 -2.76 33.55 8.12
N PRO A 316 -3.33 34.77 8.24
CA PRO A 316 -4.21 35.35 7.21
C PRO A 316 -3.49 35.71 5.91
N ASP A 317 -2.20 36.07 5.95
CA ASP A 317 -1.44 36.45 4.76
C ASP A 317 -1.27 35.26 3.81
N GLU A 318 -0.86 34.10 4.34
CA GLU A 318 -0.74 32.86 3.57
C GLU A 318 -2.12 32.38 3.09
N ALA A 319 -3.17 32.55 3.91
CA ALA A 319 -4.53 32.25 3.50
C ALA A 319 -4.99 33.11 2.31
N GLN A 320 -4.64 34.40 2.30
CA GLN A 320 -4.91 35.32 1.21
C GLN A 320 -4.14 34.93 -0.07
N THR A 321 -2.89 34.49 0.07
CA THR A 321 -2.10 33.95 -1.06
C THR A 321 -2.77 32.72 -1.67
N LEU A 322 -3.18 31.74 -0.86
CA LEU A 322 -3.87 30.55 -1.35
C LEU A 322 -5.25 30.87 -1.94
N PHE A 323 -5.97 31.83 -1.37
CA PHE A 323 -7.24 32.29 -1.92
C PHE A 323 -7.07 32.91 -3.30
N THR A 324 -6.01 33.72 -3.49
CA THR A 324 -5.68 34.30 -4.79
C THR A 324 -5.40 33.21 -5.82
N LEU A 325 -4.60 32.20 -5.46
CA LEU A 325 -4.35 31.03 -6.30
C LEU A 325 -5.65 30.27 -6.65
N LEU A 326 -6.48 29.99 -5.65
CA LEU A 326 -7.77 29.31 -5.82
C LEU A 326 -8.70 30.09 -6.76
N HIS A 327 -8.81 31.40 -6.58
CA HIS A 327 -9.66 32.26 -7.41
C HIS A 327 -9.19 32.30 -8.86
N GLN A 328 -7.87 32.43 -9.09
CA GLN A 328 -7.29 32.48 -10.43
C GLN A 328 -7.46 31.15 -11.18
N ARG A 329 -7.26 30.02 -10.50
CA ARG A 329 -7.23 28.70 -11.14
C ARG A 329 -8.60 28.02 -11.19
N TYR A 330 -9.46 28.29 -10.21
CA TYR A 330 -10.77 27.65 -10.02
C TYR A 330 -11.85 28.70 -9.65
N PRO A 331 -12.18 29.63 -10.56
CA PRO A 331 -13.16 30.68 -10.28
C PRO A 331 -14.54 30.06 -10.01
N THR A 332 -15.17 30.49 -8.91
CA THR A 332 -16.51 30.09 -8.50
C THR A 332 -17.26 31.31 -7.97
N GLN A 333 -18.59 31.24 -7.81
CA GLN A 333 -19.35 32.34 -7.19
C GLN A 333 -18.83 32.69 -5.79
N ASP A 334 -18.40 31.67 -5.03
CA ASP A 334 -17.88 31.84 -3.67
C ASP A 334 -16.50 32.53 -3.65
N THR A 335 -15.61 32.23 -4.62
CA THR A 335 -14.33 32.95 -4.73
C THR A 335 -14.48 34.34 -5.34
N ALA A 336 -15.53 34.60 -6.12
CA ALA A 336 -15.83 35.93 -6.65
C ALA A 336 -16.35 36.90 -5.56
N ALA A 337 -16.87 36.38 -4.45
CA ALA A 337 -17.38 37.17 -3.32
C ALA A 337 -16.26 37.84 -2.48
N GLY A 338 -15.00 37.51 -2.75
CA GLY A 338 -13.84 38.04 -2.03
C GLY A 338 -13.48 37.26 -0.76
N PHE A 339 -12.25 37.46 -0.29
CA PHE A 339 -11.64 36.69 0.80
C PHE A 339 -12.44 36.75 2.11
N ASP A 340 -12.90 37.93 2.51
CA ASP A 340 -13.64 38.12 3.76
C ASP A 340 -14.98 37.38 3.79
N GLN A 341 -15.66 37.28 2.66
CA GLN A 341 -16.91 36.54 2.56
C GLN A 341 -16.65 35.03 2.48
N PHE A 342 -15.62 34.64 1.72
CA PHE A 342 -15.20 33.25 1.57
C PHE A 342 -14.80 32.60 2.91
N THR A 343 -14.09 33.32 3.77
CA THR A 343 -13.60 32.82 5.06
C THR A 343 -14.68 32.82 6.14
N ARG A 344 -15.58 33.82 6.16
CA ARG A 344 -16.73 33.87 7.09
C ARG A 344 -17.60 32.62 7.00
N ASN A 345 -17.84 32.10 5.80
CA ASN A 345 -18.63 30.88 5.59
C ASN A 345 -17.94 29.59 6.11
N ARG A 346 -16.67 29.67 6.55
CA ARG A 346 -15.83 28.50 6.87
C ARG A 346 -15.21 28.51 8.27
N GLN A 347 -15.64 29.43 9.14
CA GLN A 347 -15.13 29.55 10.52
C GLN A 347 -15.43 28.34 11.43
N MET A 348 -16.16 27.32 10.97
CA MET A 348 -16.55 26.15 11.77
C MET A 348 -15.63 24.93 11.59
N PHE A 349 -14.54 25.02 10.84
CA PHE A 349 -13.62 23.89 10.66
C PHE A 349 -12.73 23.72 11.90
N MET A 350 -13.12 22.80 12.81
CA MET A 350 -12.31 22.41 13.96
C MET A 350 -11.40 21.23 13.58
N PRO A 351 -10.09 21.28 13.89
CA PRO A 351 -9.20 20.15 13.68
C PRO A 351 -9.68 18.94 14.49
N LYS A 352 -9.62 17.75 13.88
CA LYS A 352 -10.07 16.52 14.51
C LYS A 352 -8.98 16.01 15.45
N ILE A 353 -9.22 16.10 16.76
CA ILE A 353 -8.39 15.42 17.76
C ILE A 353 -8.79 13.95 17.77
N ILE A 354 -7.95 13.11 17.16
CA ILE A 354 -8.05 11.65 17.32
C ILE A 354 -7.40 11.32 18.66
N THR A 355 -8.14 10.63 19.52
CA THR A 355 -7.66 10.14 20.81
C THR A 355 -7.68 8.63 20.72
N VAL A 356 -6.52 7.98 20.77
CA VAL A 356 -6.44 6.52 20.79
C VAL A 356 -6.25 6.06 22.23
N GLU A 357 -7.24 5.34 22.76
CA GLU A 357 -7.27 4.69 24.09
C GLU A 357 -6.67 3.28 24.08
#